data_AF-A0AA97B5Z6-F1
#
_entry.id   AF-A0AA97B5Z6-F1
#
_cell.length_a   1.000
_cell.length_b   1.000
_cell.length_c   1.000
_cell.angle_alpha   90.00
_cell.angle_beta   90.00
_cell.angle_gamma   90.00
#
_symmetry.space_group_name_H-M   'P 1'
#
loop_
_entity.id
_entity.type
_entity.pdbx_description
1 polymer ?
#
loop_
_entity_poly.entity_id
_entity_poly.type
_entity_poly.pdbx_seq_one_letter_code
_entity_poly.pdbx_strand_id
1 'polypeptide(L)'
;MTDGRSWEGNWIARLYERVRERGYDSVTAFAEDRPTASLVALAEELGPDDVAGVQVFKGLVAEAERSKKLTRMARGQLVRELSEVLPNGWPAVLDDDARLEVAIALGQWSAYTPEPLVERVRSASGALLANPPPAGWRPLGPDDELLRTLLPDDEA
;
A
#
# COMPACT_ATOMS: atom_id res chain seq x y z
N MET A 1 -4.91 -7.98 -18.21
CA MET A 1 -4.13 -9.19 -17.87
C MET A 1 -2.73 -8.94 -18.38
N THR A 2 -1.76 -8.75 -17.48
CA THR A 2 -0.34 -8.78 -17.85
C THR A 2 0.00 -10.18 -18.34
N ASP A 3 0.80 -10.26 -19.41
CA ASP A 3 1.14 -11.48 -20.15
C ASP A 3 1.69 -12.61 -19.26
N GLY A 4 1.63 -13.84 -19.76
CA GLY A 4 2.04 -15.06 -19.03
C GLY A 4 3.46 -15.02 -18.44
N ARG A 5 4.32 -14.14 -18.99
CA ARG A 5 5.71 -13.95 -18.58
C ARG A 5 5.91 -13.58 -17.13
N SER A 6 4.99 -12.81 -16.53
CA SER A 6 5.13 -12.43 -15.11
C SER A 6 5.22 -13.67 -14.21
N TRP A 7 4.54 -14.75 -14.56
CA TRP A 7 4.46 -15.99 -13.78
C TRP A 7 5.41 -17.10 -14.25
N GLU A 8 6.21 -16.87 -15.29
CA GLU A 8 7.12 -17.88 -15.82
C GLU A 8 8.32 -18.15 -14.89
N GLY A 9 8.54 -19.42 -14.56
CA GLY A 9 9.68 -19.83 -13.74
C GLY A 9 9.64 -19.27 -12.31
N ASN A 10 10.82 -19.02 -11.73
CA ASN A 10 10.93 -18.54 -10.35
C ASN A 10 10.75 -17.02 -10.28
N TRP A 11 9.51 -16.56 -10.42
CA TRP A 11 9.19 -15.13 -10.39
C TRP A 11 9.59 -14.43 -9.10
N ILE A 12 9.64 -15.15 -7.96
CA ILE A 12 10.09 -14.59 -6.68
C ILE A 12 11.55 -14.19 -6.80
N ALA A 13 12.42 -15.10 -7.26
CA ALA A 13 13.83 -14.80 -7.46
C ALA A 13 14.03 -13.64 -8.44
N ARG A 14 13.25 -13.60 -9.53
CA ARG A 14 13.29 -12.49 -10.50
C ARG A 14 12.90 -11.15 -9.88
N LEU A 15 11.81 -11.09 -9.11
CA LEU A 15 11.40 -9.86 -8.42
C LEU A 15 12.55 -9.29 -7.59
N TYR A 16 13.20 -10.14 -6.79
CA TYR A 16 14.34 -9.74 -5.97
C TYR A 16 15.58 -9.37 -6.79
N GLU A 17 15.80 -10.01 -7.95
CA GLU A 17 16.83 -9.57 -8.91
C GLU A 17 16.54 -8.17 -9.43
N ARG A 18 15.32 -7.88 -9.90
CA ARG A 18 14.92 -6.56 -10.40
C ARG A 18 15.10 -5.47 -9.35
N VAL A 19 14.73 -5.75 -8.11
CA VAL A 19 14.93 -4.83 -6.98
C VAL A 19 16.43 -4.54 -6.76
N ARG A 20 17.29 -5.57 -6.78
CA ARG A 20 18.74 -5.41 -6.65
C ARG A 20 19.38 -4.67 -7.82
N GLU A 21 18.91 -4.90 -9.04
CA GLU A 21 19.33 -4.15 -10.24
C GLU A 21 19.02 -2.64 -10.11
N ARG A 22 18.05 -2.27 -9.26
CA ARG A 22 17.74 -0.88 -8.91
C ARG A 22 18.48 -0.35 -7.68
N GLY A 23 19.40 -1.12 -7.12
CA GLY A 23 20.24 -0.70 -5.99
C GLY A 23 19.57 -0.85 -4.62
N TYR A 24 18.49 -1.63 -4.53
CA TYR A 24 17.78 -1.88 -3.27
C TYR A 24 18.01 -3.29 -2.76
N ASP A 25 18.08 -3.44 -1.43
CA ASP A 25 18.28 -4.73 -0.78
C ASP A 25 16.98 -5.50 -0.54
N SER A 26 15.82 -4.83 -0.65
CA SER A 26 14.50 -5.40 -0.38
C SER A 26 13.40 -4.73 -1.17
N VAL A 27 12.28 -5.44 -1.39
CA VAL A 27 11.09 -4.89 -2.04
C VAL A 27 10.54 -3.72 -1.21
N THR A 28 10.60 -3.85 0.11
CA THR A 28 10.19 -2.82 1.07
C THR A 28 11.01 -1.55 0.89
N ALA A 29 12.35 -1.63 0.83
CA ALA A 29 13.20 -0.45 0.65
C ALA A 29 12.92 0.25 -0.70
N PHE A 30 12.77 -0.53 -1.77
CA PHE A 30 12.40 0.00 -3.09
C PHE A 30 11.07 0.75 -3.06
N ALA A 31 10.07 0.18 -2.39
CA ALA A 31 8.74 0.75 -2.29
C ALA A 31 8.67 1.95 -1.33
N GLU A 32 9.51 2.00 -0.28
CA GLU A 32 9.55 3.10 0.68
C GLU A 32 10.16 4.39 0.13
N ASP A 33 11.05 4.30 -0.85
CA ASP A 33 11.52 5.47 -1.62
C ASP A 33 10.42 6.07 -2.52
N ARG A 34 9.33 5.33 -2.74
CA ARG A 34 8.18 5.68 -3.60
C ARG A 34 6.86 5.47 -2.84
N PRO A 35 6.67 6.13 -1.69
CA PRO A 35 5.60 5.78 -0.76
C PRO A 35 4.20 6.00 -1.35
N THR A 36 4.06 6.93 -2.30
CA THR A 36 2.80 7.29 -2.96
C THR A 36 2.59 6.61 -4.31
N ALA A 37 3.55 5.81 -4.80
CA ALA A 37 3.41 5.12 -6.09
C ALA A 37 2.51 3.88 -5.94
N SER A 38 1.58 3.68 -6.88
CA SER A 38 0.72 2.49 -6.89
C SER A 38 1.54 1.21 -7.10
N LEU A 39 0.97 0.06 -6.73
CA LEU A 39 1.61 -1.24 -6.96
C LEU A 39 1.89 -1.50 -8.44
N VAL A 40 1.05 -0.98 -9.33
CA VAL A 40 1.25 -1.08 -10.79
C VAL A 40 2.44 -0.24 -11.21
N ALA A 41 2.53 1.03 -10.77
CA ALA A 41 3.66 1.90 -11.09
C ALA A 41 4.99 1.33 -10.57
N LEU A 42 5.00 0.74 -9.37
CA LEU A 42 6.17 0.05 -8.83
C LEU A 42 6.58 -1.15 -9.71
N ALA A 43 5.61 -1.91 -10.20
CA ALA A 43 5.86 -3.06 -11.05
C ALA A 43 6.37 -2.64 -12.45
N GLU A 44 5.76 -1.61 -13.05
CA GLU A 44 6.21 -1.00 -14.30
C GLU A 44 7.65 -0.49 -14.17
N GLU A 45 7.98 0.14 -13.04
CA GLU A 45 9.35 0.57 -12.80
C GLU A 45 10.29 -0.63 -12.70
N LEU A 46 9.95 -1.71 -11.99
CA LEU A 46 10.83 -2.87 -11.83
C LEU A 46 11.03 -3.67 -13.13
N GLY A 47 10.04 -3.70 -14.00
CA GLY A 47 10.11 -4.43 -15.26
C GLY A 47 8.75 -4.46 -15.95
N PRO A 48 8.53 -3.59 -16.96
CA PRO A 48 7.30 -3.62 -17.75
C PRO A 48 7.10 -5.03 -18.33
N ASP A 49 5.88 -5.56 -18.20
CA ASP A 49 5.47 -6.91 -18.62
C ASP A 49 6.23 -8.10 -17.97
N ASP A 50 7.21 -7.83 -17.09
CA ASP A 50 7.98 -8.85 -16.35
C ASP A 50 7.51 -8.95 -14.89
N VAL A 51 7.16 -7.83 -14.28
CA VAL A 51 6.66 -7.77 -12.90
C VAL A 51 5.21 -7.30 -12.89
N ALA A 52 4.36 -7.96 -12.12
CA ALA A 52 2.98 -7.54 -11.88
C ALA A 52 2.83 -6.90 -10.49
N GLY A 53 1.91 -5.95 -10.33
CA GLY A 53 1.67 -5.28 -9.04
C GLY A 53 1.35 -6.24 -7.89
N VAL A 54 0.64 -7.35 -8.16
CA VAL A 54 0.38 -8.40 -7.16
C VAL A 54 1.65 -9.12 -6.69
N GLN A 55 2.70 -9.19 -7.53
CA GLN A 55 3.99 -9.77 -7.15
C GLN A 55 4.75 -8.83 -6.21
N VAL A 56 4.72 -7.53 -6.50
CA VAL A 56 5.26 -6.50 -5.59
C VAL A 56 4.57 -6.59 -4.24
N PHE A 57 3.23 -6.62 -4.22
CA PHE A 57 2.45 -6.77 -2.99
C PHE A 57 2.80 -8.04 -2.21
N LYS A 58 2.89 -9.19 -2.88
CA LYS A 58 3.31 -10.45 -2.24
C LYS A 58 4.72 -10.36 -1.64
N GLY A 59 5.65 -9.67 -2.31
CA GLY A 59 6.98 -9.39 -1.78
C GLY A 59 6.95 -8.54 -0.51
N LEU A 60 6.17 -7.45 -0.52
CA LEU A 60 5.97 -6.58 0.65
C LEU A 60 5.38 -7.34 1.84
N VAL A 61 4.35 -8.16 1.61
CA VAL A 61 3.75 -9.00 2.65
C VAL A 61 4.77 -9.97 3.23
N ALA A 62 5.49 -10.72 2.39
CA ALA A 62 6.46 -11.71 2.85
C ALA A 62 7.61 -11.10 3.66
N GLU A 63 8.09 -9.90 3.29
CA GLU A 63 9.10 -9.18 4.06
C GLU A 63 8.55 -8.62 5.37
N ALA A 64 7.34 -8.08 5.35
CA ALA A 64 6.67 -7.55 6.53
C ALA A 64 6.36 -8.66 7.54
N GLU A 65 5.94 -9.85 7.11
CA GLU A 65 5.76 -11.02 7.98
C GLU A 65 7.08 -11.42 8.65
N ARG A 66 8.15 -11.57 7.85
CA ARG A 66 9.47 -11.97 8.35
C ARG A 66 10.05 -10.98 9.35
N SER A 67 9.79 -9.69 9.13
CA SER A 67 10.29 -8.60 9.98
C SER A 67 9.32 -8.17 11.08
N LYS A 68 8.14 -8.81 11.18
CA LYS A 68 7.05 -8.45 12.10
C LYS A 68 6.57 -7.00 11.96
N LYS A 69 6.46 -6.51 10.73
CA LYS A 69 6.07 -5.14 10.36
C LYS A 69 4.78 -5.07 9.53
N LEU A 70 3.90 -6.06 9.66
CA LEU A 70 2.64 -6.13 8.90
C LEU A 70 1.79 -4.86 9.05
N THR A 71 1.67 -4.33 10.28
CA THR A 71 0.90 -3.11 10.55
C THR A 71 1.46 -1.91 9.80
N ARG A 72 2.78 -1.70 9.84
CA ARG A 72 3.43 -0.63 9.08
C ARG A 72 3.29 -0.82 7.57
N MET A 73 3.36 -2.06 7.07
CA MET A 73 3.10 -2.37 5.66
C MET A 73 1.66 -2.00 5.27
N ALA A 74 0.67 -2.34 6.09
CA ALA A 74 -0.72 -1.97 5.86
C ALA A 74 -0.92 -0.44 5.85
N ARG A 75 -0.27 0.32 6.74
CA ARG A 75 -0.24 1.79 6.68
C ARG A 75 0.33 2.29 5.35
N GLY A 76 1.42 1.67 4.89
CA GLY A 76 2.02 1.98 3.59
C GLY A 76 1.10 1.68 2.41
N GLN A 77 0.31 0.61 2.47
CA GLN A 77 -0.67 0.31 1.43
C GLN A 77 -1.75 1.39 1.37
N LEU A 78 -2.28 1.83 2.53
CA LEU A 78 -3.26 2.92 2.57
C LEU A 78 -2.72 4.22 1.95
N VAL A 79 -1.45 4.57 2.18
CA VAL A 79 -0.82 5.75 1.56
C VAL A 79 -0.91 5.69 0.04
N ARG A 80 -0.70 4.51 -0.56
CA ARG A 80 -0.77 4.32 -2.02
C ARG A 80 -2.19 4.47 -2.53
N GLU A 81 -3.16 3.81 -1.90
CA GLU A 81 -4.57 3.91 -2.30
C GLU A 81 -5.08 5.36 -2.19
N LEU A 82 -4.76 6.05 -1.09
CA LEU A 82 -5.12 7.45 -0.92
C LEU A 82 -4.44 8.37 -1.94
N SER A 83 -3.17 8.12 -2.27
CA SER A 83 -2.45 8.95 -3.25
C SER A 83 -2.97 8.77 -4.68
N GLU A 84 -3.40 7.56 -5.02
CA GLU A 84 -3.95 7.22 -6.33
C GLU A 84 -5.36 7.78 -6.50
N VAL A 85 -6.22 7.61 -5.49
CA VAL A 85 -7.64 7.98 -5.58
C VAL A 85 -7.88 9.44 -5.18
N LEU A 86 -7.09 9.99 -4.24
CA LEU A 86 -7.23 11.36 -3.72
C LEU A 86 -5.91 12.14 -3.91
N PRO A 87 -5.51 12.46 -5.15
CA PRO A 87 -4.22 13.12 -5.42
C PRO A 87 -4.10 14.50 -4.75
N ASN A 88 -5.22 15.16 -4.48
CA ASN A 88 -5.30 16.46 -3.79
C ASN A 88 -5.47 16.34 -2.27
N GLY A 89 -5.39 15.12 -1.71
CA GLY A 89 -5.61 14.84 -0.29
C GLY A 89 -7.08 14.75 0.09
N TRP A 90 -7.33 14.61 1.39
CA TRP A 90 -8.67 14.40 1.92
C TRP A 90 -9.64 15.53 1.55
N PRO A 91 -10.88 15.23 1.14
CA PRO A 91 -11.83 16.24 0.70
C PRO A 91 -12.28 17.16 1.85
N ALA A 92 -12.53 18.44 1.53
CA ALA A 92 -13.06 19.39 2.50
C ALA A 92 -14.52 19.09 2.90
N VAL A 93 -15.28 18.49 1.99
CA VAL A 93 -16.66 18.05 2.17
C VAL A 93 -16.81 16.66 1.57
N LEU A 94 -17.34 15.72 2.35
CA LEU A 94 -17.69 14.37 1.87
C LEU A 94 -19.08 14.42 1.21
N ASP A 95 -19.14 14.97 0.00
CA ASP A 95 -20.29 14.82 -0.90
C ASP A 95 -20.30 13.41 -1.54
N ASP A 96 -21.25 13.14 -2.43
CA ASP A 96 -21.46 11.78 -2.93
C ASP A 96 -20.28 11.27 -3.79
N ASP A 97 -19.65 12.15 -4.57
CA ASP A 97 -18.47 11.80 -5.38
C ASP A 97 -17.26 11.54 -4.48
N ALA A 98 -16.98 12.46 -3.54
CA ALA A 98 -15.88 12.32 -2.59
C ALA A 98 -16.07 11.10 -1.67
N ARG A 99 -17.31 10.76 -1.29
CA ARG A 99 -17.62 9.54 -0.53
C ARG A 99 -17.30 8.29 -1.32
N LEU A 100 -17.61 8.26 -2.62
CA LEU A 100 -17.32 7.13 -3.48
C LEU A 100 -15.80 6.93 -3.62
N GLU A 101 -15.05 8.00 -3.86
CA GLU A 101 -13.58 7.97 -3.93
C GLU A 101 -12.96 7.44 -2.62
N VAL A 102 -13.35 7.99 -1.47
CA VAL A 102 -12.88 7.50 -0.17
C VAL A 102 -13.26 6.03 0.04
N ALA A 103 -14.48 5.63 -0.32
CA ALA A 103 -14.91 4.23 -0.20
C ALA A 103 -14.09 3.28 -1.09
N ILE A 104 -13.70 3.70 -2.29
CA ILE A 104 -12.82 2.94 -3.18
C ILE A 104 -11.46 2.74 -2.53
N ALA A 105 -10.83 3.81 -2.04
CA ALA A 105 -9.51 3.74 -1.41
C ALA A 105 -9.50 2.82 -0.18
N LEU A 106 -10.51 2.95 0.70
CA LEU A 106 -10.63 2.11 1.91
C LEU A 106 -10.99 0.65 1.58
N GLY A 107 -11.78 0.43 0.52
CA GLY A 107 -12.10 -0.89 0.00
C GLY A 107 -10.87 -1.61 -0.56
N GLN A 108 -10.05 -0.91 -1.36
CA GLN A 108 -8.78 -1.43 -1.86
C GLN A 108 -7.80 -1.71 -0.73
N TRP A 109 -7.68 -0.80 0.24
CA TRP A 109 -6.84 -1.01 1.41
C TRP A 109 -7.24 -2.28 2.16
N SER A 110 -8.53 -2.50 2.37
CA SER A 110 -9.06 -3.72 2.98
C SER A 110 -8.76 -4.97 2.15
N ALA A 111 -8.88 -4.89 0.83
CA ALA A 111 -8.59 -6.01 -0.09
C ALA A 111 -7.08 -6.36 -0.15
N TYR A 112 -6.20 -5.36 0.01
CA TYR A 112 -4.76 -5.52 0.08
C TYR A 112 -4.24 -5.58 1.52
N THR A 113 -5.05 -6.10 2.45
CA THR A 113 -4.65 -6.34 3.84
C THR A 113 -4.61 -7.85 4.14
N PRO A 114 -3.49 -8.40 4.66
CA PRO A 114 -3.42 -9.80 5.08
C PRO A 114 -4.40 -10.11 6.23
N GLU A 115 -4.91 -11.35 6.29
CA GLU A 115 -5.95 -11.78 7.24
C GLU A 115 -5.76 -11.35 8.71
N PRO A 116 -4.55 -11.41 9.31
CA PRO A 116 -4.36 -11.01 10.71
C PRO A 116 -4.73 -9.55 11.00
N LEU A 117 -4.77 -8.68 9.97
CA LEU A 117 -5.02 -7.26 10.09
C LEU A 117 -6.38 -6.80 9.57
N VAL A 118 -7.15 -7.67 8.90
CA VAL A 118 -8.39 -7.25 8.19
C VAL A 118 -9.38 -6.57 9.14
N GLU A 119 -9.64 -7.12 10.33
CA GLU A 119 -10.57 -6.51 11.28
C GLU A 119 -10.05 -5.18 11.84
N ARG A 120 -8.74 -5.07 12.04
CA ARG A 120 -8.11 -3.82 12.50
C ARG A 120 -8.19 -2.73 11.43
N VAL A 121 -7.94 -3.08 10.18
CA VAL A 121 -8.07 -2.18 9.02
C VAL A 121 -9.52 -1.76 8.80
N ARG A 122 -10.49 -2.67 8.98
CA ARG A 122 -11.92 -2.32 8.92
C ARG A 122 -12.30 -1.35 10.03
N SER A 123 -11.84 -1.59 11.26
CA SER A 123 -12.07 -0.70 12.40
C SER A 123 -11.46 0.68 12.17
N ALA A 124 -10.20 0.73 11.71
CA ALA A 124 -9.50 1.94 11.31
C ALA A 124 -10.23 2.70 10.19
N SER A 125 -10.72 2.00 9.17
CA SER A 125 -11.53 2.61 8.09
C SER A 125 -12.79 3.27 8.64
N GLY A 126 -13.49 2.60 9.55
CA GLY A 126 -14.66 3.18 10.23
C GLY A 126 -14.31 4.41 11.07
N ALA A 127 -13.17 4.39 11.77
CA ALA A 127 -12.70 5.52 12.57
C ALA A 127 -12.34 6.74 11.70
N LEU A 128 -11.71 6.55 10.53
CA LEU A 128 -11.45 7.61 9.55
C LEU A 128 -12.75 8.24 9.02
N LEU A 129 -13.76 7.42 8.72
CA LEU A 129 -15.05 7.92 8.25
C LEU A 129 -15.82 8.67 9.34
N ALA A 130 -15.75 8.20 10.58
CA ALA A 130 -16.39 8.84 11.72
C ALA A 130 -15.69 10.15 12.13
N ASN A 131 -14.35 10.20 12.00
CA ASN A 131 -13.52 11.33 12.37
C ASN A 131 -12.59 11.67 11.19
N PRO A 132 -13.10 12.34 10.15
CA PRO A 132 -12.31 12.63 8.97
C PRO A 132 -11.11 13.53 9.29
N PRO A 133 -9.95 13.29 8.66
CA PRO A 133 -8.81 14.18 8.79
C PRO A 133 -9.09 15.58 8.20
N PRO A 134 -8.22 16.56 8.48
CA PRO A 134 -8.32 17.88 7.89
C PRO A 134 -8.30 17.83 6.35
N ALA A 135 -8.99 18.78 5.72
CA ALA A 135 -8.97 18.95 4.27
C ALA A 135 -7.53 19.08 3.74
N GLY A 136 -7.23 18.38 2.65
CA GLY A 136 -5.89 18.33 2.05
C GLY A 136 -4.91 17.44 2.80
N TRP A 137 -5.30 16.76 3.88
CA TRP A 137 -4.44 15.75 4.50
C TRP A 137 -4.11 14.66 3.48
N ARG A 138 -2.82 14.45 3.28
CA ARG A 138 -2.28 13.46 2.35
C ARG A 138 -1.01 12.88 2.98
N PRO A 139 -1.07 11.68 3.56
CA PRO A 139 0.10 11.08 4.17
C PRO A 139 1.15 10.81 3.08
N LEU A 140 2.41 11.15 3.35
CA LEU A 140 3.53 10.95 2.41
C LEU A 140 4.35 9.69 2.74
N GLY A 141 3.91 8.90 3.71
CA GLY A 141 4.60 7.69 4.14
C GLY A 141 3.82 6.94 5.22
N PRO A 142 4.20 5.69 5.50
CA PRO A 142 3.51 4.84 6.46
C PRO A 142 3.56 5.39 7.89
N ASP A 143 4.55 6.24 8.20
CA ASP A 143 4.81 6.79 9.53
C ASP A 143 4.14 8.15 9.80
N ASP A 144 3.19 8.55 8.95
CA ASP A 144 2.28 9.67 9.21
C ASP A 144 1.64 9.55 10.61
N GLU A 145 1.57 10.68 11.32
CA GLU A 145 1.15 10.71 12.72
C GLU A 145 -0.27 10.17 12.90
N LEU A 146 -1.20 10.56 12.03
CA LEU A 146 -2.58 10.10 12.10
C LEU A 146 -2.67 8.61 11.80
N LEU A 147 -1.90 8.12 10.81
CA LEU A 147 -1.85 6.70 10.49
C LEU A 147 -1.32 5.87 11.67
N ARG A 148 -0.30 6.35 12.38
CA ARG A 148 0.23 5.69 13.58
C ARG A 148 -0.78 5.62 14.71
N THR A 149 -1.59 6.66 14.89
CA THR A 149 -2.68 6.66 15.88
C THR A 149 -3.80 5.71 15.48
N LEU A 150 -4.15 5.69 14.19
CA LEU A 150 -5.25 4.90 13.66
C LEU A 150 -4.97 3.40 13.65
N LEU A 151 -3.76 3.02 13.25
CA LEU A 151 -3.32 1.64 13.15
C LEU A 151 -1.92 1.52 13.80
N PRO A 152 -1.86 1.48 15.15
CA PRO A 152 -0.61 1.42 15.89
C PRO A 152 0.10 0.08 15.65
N ASP A 153 1.43 0.10 15.75
CA ASP A 153 2.24 -1.12 15.68
C ASP A 153 1.83 -2.10 16.78
N ASP A 154 2.01 -3.40 16.52
CA ASP A 154 1.79 -4.41 17.54
C ASP A 154 2.78 -4.20 18.68
N GLU A 155 2.29 -4.21 19.92
CA GLU A 155 3.16 -4.22 21.09
C GLU A 155 4.07 -5.47 21.00
N ALA A 156 5.38 -5.24 21.09
CA ALA A 156 6.42 -6.25 20.91
C ALA A 156 6.48 -7.27 22.06
#